data_AF-F6QAU5-F1
#
_entry.id   AF-F6QAU5-F1
#
_cell.length_a   1.000
_cell.length_b   1.000
_cell.length_c   1.000
_cell.angle_alpha   90.00
_cell.angle_beta   90.00
_cell.angle_gamma   90.00
#
_symmetry.space_group_name_H-M   'P 1'
#
loop_
_entity.id
_entity.type
_entity.pdbx_description
1 polymer ?
#
loop_
_entity_poly.entity_id
_entity_poly.type
_entity_poly.pdbx_seq_one_letter_code
_entity_poly.pdbx_strand_id
1 'polypeptide(L)' 'MAKIPLLLCLLTYCTGSMASYELTQPTSASAALGQMARITRGGNNIGNKYAYWSQHKPGQAPMLVTYDSSKRPSGIPD' A
#
# COMPACT_ATOMS: atom_id res chain seq x y z
N MET A 1 -42.17 -20.86 14.96
CA MET A 1 -41.28 -19.92 15.67
C MET A 1 -39.80 -20.24 15.43
N ALA A 2 -39.35 -20.41 14.17
CA ALA A 2 -38.00 -20.88 13.86
C ALA A 2 -37.22 -19.97 12.87
N LYS A 3 -37.88 -18.96 12.28
CA LYS A 3 -37.24 -18.03 11.32
C LYS A 3 -36.41 -16.94 12.00
N ILE A 4 -36.86 -16.46 13.16
CA ILE A 4 -36.18 -15.44 13.96
C ILE A 4 -34.81 -15.91 14.47
N PRO A 5 -34.65 -17.13 15.04
CA PRO A 5 -33.34 -17.59 15.48
C PRO A 5 -32.37 -17.90 14.32
N LEU A 6 -32.87 -18.35 13.17
CA LEU A 6 -32.06 -18.57 11.97
C LEU A 6 -31.53 -17.24 11.39
N LEU A 7 -32.38 -16.22 11.34
CA LEU A 7 -32.01 -14.88 10.89
C LEU A 7 -30.95 -14.28 11.84
N LEU A 8 -31.14 -14.41 13.16
CA LEU A 8 -30.17 -13.92 14.15
C LEU A 8 -28.80 -14.61 14.00
N CYS A 9 -28.77 -15.92 13.78
CA CYS A 9 -27.53 -16.62 13.45
C CYS A 9 -26.91 -16.09 12.15
N LEU A 10 -27.69 -15.92 11.09
CA LEU A 10 -27.12 -15.44 9.82
C LEU A 10 -26.50 -14.03 9.95
N LEU A 11 -27.09 -13.15 10.78
CA LEU A 11 -26.53 -11.82 11.04
C LEU A 11 -25.24 -11.84 11.88
N THR A 12 -25.11 -12.75 12.85
CA THR A 12 -23.91 -12.83 13.70
C THR A 12 -22.73 -13.56 13.04
N TYR A 13 -22.98 -14.41 12.05
CA TYR A 13 -21.93 -15.15 11.35
C TYR A 13 -21.29 -14.37 10.18
N CYS A 14 -21.83 -13.20 9.81
CA CYS A 14 -21.32 -12.35 8.72
C CYS A 14 -20.37 -11.23 9.17
N THR A 15 -20.08 -11.10 10.46
CA THR A 15 -19.04 -10.18 10.96
C THR A 15 -17.64 -10.76 10.70
N GLY A 16 -17.22 -10.75 9.43
CA GLY A 16 -15.81 -10.92 9.09
C GLY A 16 -15.03 -9.68 9.54
N SER A 17 -13.99 -9.88 10.36
CA SER A 17 -13.01 -8.83 10.66
C SER A 17 -12.07 -8.68 9.47
N MET A 18 -12.14 -7.54 8.77
CA MET A 18 -11.16 -7.18 7.75
C MET A 18 -10.01 -6.43 8.42
N ALA A 19 -8.93 -7.14 8.74
CA ALA A 19 -7.66 -6.50 9.08
C ALA A 19 -6.89 -6.19 7.79
N SER A 20 -6.70 -4.91 7.48
CA SER A 20 -5.83 -4.44 6.38
C SER A 20 -4.50 -3.93 6.91
N TYR A 21 -3.44 -4.11 6.12
CA TYR A 21 -2.15 -3.49 6.38
C TYR A 21 -2.12 -2.13 5.69
N GLU A 22 -1.87 -1.08 6.45
CA GLU A 22 -1.78 0.27 5.91
C GLU A 22 -0.32 0.71 5.83
N LEU A 23 0.02 1.34 4.70
CA LEU A 23 1.30 1.98 4.47
C LEU A 23 1.06 3.48 4.35
N THR A 24 1.77 4.27 5.15
CA THR A 24 1.67 5.72 5.16
C THR A 24 2.92 6.33 4.52
N GLN A 25 2.77 7.51 3.92
CA GLN A 25 3.87 8.29 3.37
C GLN A 25 3.61 9.78 3.62
N PRO A 26 4.64 10.64 3.60
CA PRO A 26 4.43 12.09 3.60
C PRO A 26 3.50 12.51 2.46
N THR A 27 2.55 13.40 2.74
CA THR A 27 1.61 13.92 1.73
C THR A 27 2.31 14.66 0.60
N SER A 28 3.46 15.29 0.90
CA SER A 28 4.33 15.89 -0.10
C SER A 28 5.78 15.89 0.37
N ALA A 29 6.70 15.93 -0.59
CA ALA A 29 8.13 16.17 -0.35
C ALA A 29 8.67 16.94 -1.56
N SER A 30 9.60 17.87 -1.32
CA SER A 30 10.32 18.60 -2.37
C SER A 30 11.79 18.70 -2.02
N ALA A 31 12.62 18.88 -3.05
CA ALA A 31 14.05 19.12 -2.92
C ALA A 31 14.48 20.08 -4.03
N ALA A 32 15.55 20.84 -3.79
CA ALA A 32 16.15 21.68 -4.82
C ALA A 32 16.75 20.83 -5.95
N LEU A 33 16.92 21.43 -7.13
CA LEU A 33 17.53 20.75 -8.26
C LEU A 33 18.93 20.23 -7.89
N GLY A 34 19.21 18.96 -8.22
CA GLY A 34 20.48 18.29 -7.89
C GLY A 34 20.60 17.82 -6.44
N GLN A 35 19.60 18.08 -5.59
CA GLN A 35 19.52 17.51 -4.23
C GLN A 35 18.67 16.24 -4.22
N MET A 36 18.98 15.35 -3.26
CA MET A 36 18.24 14.10 -3.09
C MET A 36 16.90 14.37 -2.37
N ALA A 37 15.79 14.03 -3.04
CA ALA A 37 14.49 13.93 -2.37
C ALA A 37 14.38 12.58 -1.65
N ARG A 38 13.98 12.60 -0.37
CA ARG A 38 13.76 11.38 0.43
C ARG A 38 12.28 11.25 0.78
N ILE A 39 11.65 10.17 0.31
CA ILE A 39 10.30 9.77 0.70
C ILE A 39 10.41 8.55 1.60
N THR A 40 9.80 8.63 2.78
CA THR A 40 9.75 7.52 3.74
C THR A 40 8.39 6.84 3.69
N ARG A 41 8.39 5.53 3.92
CA ARG A 41 7.17 4.76 4.13
C ARG A 41 7.10 4.37 5.60
N GLY A 42 5.98 4.68 6.24
CA GLY A 42 5.59 4.15 7.54
C GLY A 42 4.47 3.12 7.39
N GLY A 43 4.05 2.49 8.48
CA GLY A 43 2.92 1.57 8.46
C GLY A 43 3.06 0.41 9.43
N ASN A 44 2.14 -0.55 9.30
CA ASN A 44 2.16 -1.77 10.08
C ASN A 44 3.42 -2.62 9.79
N ASN A 45 3.75 -3.55 10.69
CA ASN A 45 4.78 -4.54 10.42
C ASN A 45 4.34 -5.44 9.24
N ILE A 46 5.02 -5.29 8.12
CA ILE A 46 4.77 -6.06 6.88
C ILE A 46 5.59 -7.35 6.81
N GLY A 47 6.38 -7.70 7.83
CA GLY A 47 7.12 -8.95 7.92
C GLY A 47 8.02 -9.21 6.69
N ASN A 48 7.87 -10.38 6.09
CA ASN A 48 8.60 -10.80 4.87
C ASN A 48 7.88 -10.41 3.57
N LYS A 49 6.87 -9.53 3.63
CA LYS A 49 6.16 -9.07 2.43
C LYS A 49 7.02 -8.08 1.66
N TYR A 50 6.96 -8.18 0.35
CA TYR A 50 7.62 -7.25 -0.54
C TYR A 50 6.85 -5.96 -0.65
N ALA A 51 7.60 -4.86 -0.66
CA ALA A 51 7.05 -3.55 -0.91
C ALA A 51 7.54 -3.01 -2.24
N TYR A 52 6.65 -2.30 -2.91
CA TYR A 52 6.89 -1.72 -4.23
C TYR A 52 6.82 -0.20 -4.12
N TRP A 53 7.57 0.49 -4.96
CA TRP A 53 7.48 1.94 -5.17
C TRP A 53 7.14 2.18 -6.63
N SER A 54 6.07 2.92 -6.86
CA SER A 54 5.63 3.33 -8.20
C SER A 54 5.58 4.85 -8.29
N GLN A 55 6.04 5.39 -9.42
CA GLN A 55 5.95 6.80 -9.74
C GLN A 55 4.79 7.02 -10.71
N HIS A 56 3.96 8.01 -10.41
CA HIS A 56 2.90 8.47 -11.29
C HIS A 56 3.21 9.90 -11.71
N LYS A 57 3.38 10.12 -13.02
CA LYS A 57 3.51 11.45 -13.60
C LYS A 57 2.15 11.88 -14.17
N PRO A 58 1.80 13.18 -14.11
CA PRO A 58 0.55 13.65 -14.69
C PRO A 58 0.37 13.17 -16.14
N GLY A 59 -0.77 12.54 -16.43
CA GLY A 59 -1.10 12.04 -17.77
C GLY A 59 -0.40 10.75 -18.20
N GLN A 60 0.32 10.06 -17.31
CA GLN A 60 1.03 8.81 -17.62
C GLN A 60 0.54 7.66 -16.75
N ALA A 61 0.68 6.42 -17.23
CA ALA A 61 0.43 5.25 -16.40
C ALA A 61 1.45 5.16 -15.24
N PRO A 62 1.08 4.55 -14.08
CA PRO A 62 2.03 4.28 -13.01
C PRO A 62 3.22 3.45 -13.50
N MET A 63 4.44 3.89 -13.16
CA MET A 63 5.69 3.21 -13.49
C MET A 63 6.35 2.65 -12.23
N LEU A 64 6.73 1.38 -12.26
CA LEU A 64 7.48 0.76 -11.17
C LEU A 64 8.90 1.34 -11.08
N VAL A 65 9.33 1.73 -9.88
CA VAL A 65 10.66 2.32 -9.60
C VAL A 65 11.49 1.40 -8.73
N THR A 66 10.86 0.71 -7.78
CA THR A 66 11.53 -0.27 -6.92
C THR A 66 10.59 -1.43 -6.61
N TYR A 67 11.12 -2.65 -6.65
CA TYR A 67 10.43 -3.88 -6.24
C TYR A 67 11.28 -4.65 -5.24
N ASP A 68 10.69 -5.63 -4.54
CA ASP A 68 11.41 -6.45 -3.56
C ASP A 68 12.21 -5.57 -2.57
N SER A 69 11.57 -4.48 -2.13
CA SER A 69 12.08 -3.45 -1.21
C SER A 69 13.32 -2.65 -1.66
N SER A 70 14.12 -3.15 -2.59
CA SER A 70 15.42 -2.57 -2.96
C SER A 70 15.84 -2.79 -4.42
N LYS A 71 15.19 -3.70 -5.16
CA LYS A 71 15.55 -4.00 -6.56
C LYS A 71 14.99 -2.95 -7.50
N ARG A 72 15.76 -2.55 -8.52
CA ARG A 72 15.36 -1.61 -9.56
C ARG A 72 14.99 -2.33 -10.86
N PRO A 73 13.91 -1.92 -11.55
CA PRO A 73 13.62 -2.40 -12.89
C PRO A 73 14.62 -1.84 -13.91
N SER A 74 14.84 -2.56 -15.00
CA SER A 74 15.70 -2.11 -16.10
C SER A 74 15.18 -0.82 -16.73
N GLY A 75 16.08 0.10 -17.10
CA GLY A 75 15.72 1.35 -17.79
C GLY A 75 15.40 2.54 -16.87
N ILE A 76 15.47 2.35 -15.55
CA ILE A 76 15.54 3.46 -14.58
C ILE A 76 17.02 3.78 -14.31
N PRO A 77 17.50 5.01 -14.60
CA PRO A 77 18.86 5.43 -14.29
C PRO A 77 19.15 5.44 -12.79
N ASP A 78 20.44 5.34 -12.43
CA ASP A 78 20.84 5.39 -11.03
C ASP A 78 20.72 6.76 -10.37
#